data_AF-A0A2C9K5U5-F1
#
_entry.id   AF-A0A2C9K5U5-F1
#
_cell.length_a   1.000
_cell.length_b   1.000
_cell.length_c   1.000
_cell.angle_alpha   90.00
_cell.angle_beta   90.00
_cell.angle_gamma   90.00
#
_symmetry.space_group_name_H-M   'P 1'
#
loop_
_entity.id
_entity.type
_entity.pdbx_description
1 polymer ?
#
loop_
_entity_poly.entity_id
_entity_poly.type
_entity_poly.pdbx_seq_one_letter_code
_entity_poly.pdbx_strand_id
1 'polypeptide(L)'
;MMANSPRPGVWVLERSIDFGKTWQPWQYFADTPSDCLNFFNTSADEPLTRDTQIRCTTEFSKIVPLSNGEIVVSLVNGRPNAHNFSYADDLQEWTRATDIQLRLLRTKTLHAHLMAKVREDPTVTRR
;
A
#
# COMPACT_ATOMS: atom_id res chain seq x y z
N MET A 1 10.34 3.07 -7.39
CA MET A 1 9.70 2.92 -8.71
C MET A 1 9.15 4.29 -9.10
N MET A 2 9.50 4.84 -10.26
CA MET A 2 8.98 6.16 -10.68
C MET A 2 7.72 5.95 -11.53
N ALA A 3 6.62 6.61 -11.16
CA ALA A 3 5.35 6.53 -11.87
C ALA A 3 5.07 7.82 -12.65
N ASN A 4 4.66 7.68 -13.92
CA ASN A 4 4.17 8.77 -14.79
C ASN A 4 2.71 9.17 -14.46
N SER A 5 2.16 8.64 -13.36
CA SER A 5 0.79 8.83 -12.89
C SER A 5 0.84 9.13 -11.38
N PRO A 6 -0.12 9.90 -10.83
CA PRO A 6 -0.24 10.06 -9.39
C PRO A 6 -0.36 8.71 -8.69
N ARG A 7 0.08 8.67 -7.42
CA ARG A 7 0.05 7.47 -6.59
C ARG A 7 -1.38 6.92 -6.51
N PRO A 8 -1.55 5.58 -6.57
CA PRO A 8 -2.86 4.95 -6.43
C PRO A 8 -3.53 5.32 -5.10
N GLY A 9 -4.85 5.47 -5.12
CA GLY A 9 -5.63 5.91 -3.96
C GLY A 9 -5.86 4.79 -2.94
N VAL A 10 -6.09 3.56 -3.39
CA VAL A 10 -6.16 2.37 -2.52
C VAL A 10 -5.45 1.23 -3.21
N TRP A 11 -4.51 0.60 -2.51
CA TRP A 11 -3.71 -0.51 -3.04
C TRP A 11 -3.12 -1.36 -1.92
N VAL A 12 -2.66 -2.56 -2.28
CA VAL A 12 -2.08 -3.53 -1.35
C VAL A 12 -0.72 -3.96 -1.87
N LEU A 13 0.25 -4.04 -0.97
CA LEU A 13 1.51 -4.72 -1.19
C LEU A 13 1.38 -6.15 -0.67
N GLU A 14 1.45 -7.13 -1.58
CA GLU A 14 1.27 -8.55 -1.28
C GLU A 14 2.57 -9.31 -1.59
N ARG A 15 2.83 -10.37 -0.84
CA ARG A 15 3.94 -11.30 -1.04
C ARG A 15 3.46 -12.73 -1.15
N SER A 16 4.25 -13.55 -1.82
CA SER A 16 4.13 -15.00 -1.80
C SER A 16 5.43 -15.61 -1.24
N ILE A 17 5.30 -16.73 -0.55
CA ILE A 17 6.43 -17.55 -0.07
C ILE A 17 6.45 -18.95 -0.73
N ASP A 18 5.55 -19.18 -1.67
CA ASP A 18 5.26 -20.48 -2.27
C ASP A 18 5.16 -20.42 -3.80
N PHE A 19 5.97 -19.55 -4.40
CA PHE A 19 6.09 -19.37 -5.86
C PHE A 19 4.78 -18.94 -6.52
N GLY A 20 4.08 -17.99 -5.90
CA GLY A 20 2.86 -17.36 -6.40
C GLY A 20 1.57 -18.15 -6.18
N LYS A 21 1.59 -19.24 -5.40
CA LYS A 21 0.39 -20.05 -5.11
C LYS A 21 -0.54 -19.39 -4.10
N THR A 22 0.02 -18.83 -3.04
CA THR A 22 -0.72 -18.06 -2.03
C THR A 22 -0.12 -16.68 -1.86
N TRP A 23 -1.00 -15.74 -1.54
CA TRP A 23 -0.66 -14.32 -1.39
C TRP A 23 -1.05 -13.86 0.00
N GLN A 24 -0.12 -13.18 0.66
CA GLN A 24 -0.31 -12.59 1.97
C GLN A 24 0.00 -11.09 1.91
N PRO A 25 -0.82 -10.24 2.53
CA PRO A 25 -0.57 -8.80 2.54
C PRO A 25 0.60 -8.47 3.47
N TRP A 26 1.54 -7.67 2.97
CA TRP A 26 2.56 -7.01 3.80
C TRP A 26 2.05 -5.70 4.37
N GLN A 27 1.39 -4.88 3.56
CA GLN A 27 0.92 -3.56 3.96
C GLN A 27 -0.24 -3.09 3.09
N TYR A 28 -1.19 -2.40 3.75
CA TYR A 28 -2.31 -1.73 3.10
C TYR A 28 -2.03 -0.24 2.95
N PHE A 29 -2.50 0.32 1.84
CA PHE A 29 -2.38 1.73 1.53
C PHE A 29 -3.74 2.26 1.11
N ALA A 30 -4.16 3.34 1.74
CA ALA A 30 -5.44 3.96 1.48
C ALA A 30 -5.33 5.48 1.52
N ASP A 31 -6.28 6.18 0.92
CA ASP A 31 -6.27 7.65 0.85
C ASP A 31 -6.73 8.29 2.17
N THR A 32 -7.76 7.70 2.76
CA THR A 32 -8.34 8.18 4.02
C THR A 32 -8.34 7.09 5.09
N PRO A 33 -8.36 7.46 6.39
CA PRO A 33 -8.51 6.50 7.47
C PRO A 33 -9.77 5.63 7.34
N SER A 34 -10.87 6.24 6.87
CA SER A 34 -12.12 5.54 6.62
C SER A 34 -11.99 4.48 5.53
N ASP A 35 -11.18 4.72 4.49
CA ASP A 35 -10.92 3.71 3.47
C ASP A 35 -10.16 2.50 4.01
N CYS A 36 -9.25 2.67 4.98
CA CYS A 36 -8.59 1.54 5.65
C CYS A 36 -9.61 0.62 6.34
N LEU A 37 -10.58 1.20 7.05
CA LEU A 37 -11.67 0.45 7.68
C LEU A 37 -12.59 -0.18 6.64
N ASN A 38 -12.99 0.56 5.61
CA ASN A 38 -13.96 0.08 4.62
C ASN A 38 -13.41 -1.02 3.71
N PHE A 39 -12.14 -0.94 3.28
CA PHE A 39 -11.54 -1.91 2.37
C PHE A 39 -10.85 -3.07 3.09
N PHE A 40 -10.24 -2.82 4.25
CA PHE A 40 -9.36 -3.79 4.92
C PHE A 40 -9.76 -4.09 6.36
N ASN A 41 -10.85 -3.48 6.87
CA ASN A 41 -11.31 -3.62 8.25
C ASN A 41 -10.17 -3.42 9.27
N THR A 42 -9.26 -2.49 8.97
CA THR A 42 -8.05 -2.22 9.75
C THR A 42 -8.00 -0.73 10.05
N SER A 43 -7.63 -0.35 11.27
CA SER A 43 -7.44 1.05 11.61
C SER A 43 -6.24 1.64 10.86
N ALA A 44 -6.33 2.91 10.51
CA ALA A 44 -5.25 3.60 9.84
C ALA A 44 -4.16 4.07 10.80
N ASP A 45 -2.91 4.00 10.34
CA ASP A 45 -1.74 4.60 10.97
C ASP A 45 -1.49 4.14 12.41
N GLU A 46 -1.91 2.92 12.75
CA GLU A 46 -1.59 2.29 14.03
C GLU A 46 -0.08 2.06 14.18
N PRO A 47 0.46 2.24 15.40
CA PRO A 47 1.84 1.90 15.70
C PRO A 47 2.07 0.40 15.56
N LEU A 48 3.25 0.03 15.04
CA LEU A 48 3.66 -1.36 14.91
C LEU A 48 4.07 -1.89 16.29
N THR A 49 3.27 -2.82 16.81
CA THR A 49 3.52 -3.49 18.10
C THR A 49 4.12 -4.88 17.93
N ARG A 50 3.99 -5.48 16.74
CA ARG A 50 4.51 -6.81 16.41
C ARG A 50 5.26 -6.79 15.07
N ASP A 51 6.28 -7.62 14.95
CA ASP A 51 7.08 -7.71 13.71
C ASP A 51 6.28 -8.23 12.51
N THR A 52 5.22 -9.01 12.74
CA THR A 52 4.35 -9.55 11.68
C THR A 52 3.04 -8.77 11.52
N GLN A 53 2.89 -7.62 12.21
CA GLN A 53 1.68 -6.81 12.10
C GLN A 53 1.56 -6.19 10.70
N ILE A 54 0.39 -6.36 10.10
CA ILE A 54 -0.03 -5.67 8.88
C ILE A 54 -0.58 -4.31 9.30
N ARG A 55 -0.09 -3.25 8.64
CA ARG A 55 -0.53 -1.87 8.88
C ARG A 55 -1.28 -1.35 7.67
N CYS A 56 -2.29 -0.50 7.89
CA CYS A 56 -2.81 0.40 6.87
C CYS A 56 -2.24 1.80 7.05
N THR A 57 -1.70 2.41 6.00
CA THR A 57 -1.16 3.77 6.07
C THR A 57 -1.78 4.71 5.05
N THR A 58 -1.95 5.97 5.47
CA THR A 58 -2.48 7.05 4.62
C THR A 58 -1.39 8.00 4.10
N GLU A 59 -0.16 7.85 4.59
CA GLU A 59 0.95 8.77 4.32
C GLU A 59 1.39 8.78 2.85
N PHE A 60 1.40 7.60 2.22
CA PHE A 60 1.88 7.42 0.85
C PHE A 60 0.80 7.58 -0.22
N SER A 61 -0.44 7.92 0.17
CA SER A 61 -1.57 8.08 -0.77
C SER A 61 -1.85 9.56 -1.07
N LYS A 62 -1.10 10.51 -0.49
CA LYS A 62 -1.28 11.94 -0.75
C LYS A 62 -1.00 12.28 -2.22
N ILE A 63 -1.82 13.15 -2.81
CA ILE A 63 -1.78 13.46 -4.26
C ILE A 63 -0.52 14.23 -4.67
N VAL A 64 0.16 14.83 -3.70
CA VAL A 64 1.43 15.55 -3.87
C VAL A 64 2.57 14.57 -3.60
N PRO A 65 3.56 14.43 -4.50
CA PRO A 65 3.73 15.13 -5.77
C PRO A 65 2.88 14.52 -6.91
N LEU A 66 2.42 15.39 -7.82
CA LEU A 66 1.57 15.05 -8.98
C LEU A 66 2.33 14.36 -10.14
N SER A 67 3.66 14.28 -10.04
CA SER A 67 4.58 13.62 -10.97
C SER A 67 5.80 13.11 -10.18
N ASN A 68 6.45 12.01 -10.61
CA ASN A 68 7.53 11.36 -9.87
C ASN A 68 7.13 10.93 -8.45
N GLY A 69 5.92 10.37 -8.31
CA GLY A 69 5.48 9.79 -7.05
C GLY A 69 6.35 8.59 -6.69
N GLU A 70 7.29 8.78 -5.76
CA GLU A 70 8.07 7.70 -5.18
C GLU A 70 7.34 7.15 -3.95
N ILE A 71 7.25 5.83 -3.86
CA ILE A 71 6.76 5.12 -2.69
C ILE A 71 7.91 4.23 -2.22
N VAL A 72 8.43 4.55 -1.04
CA VAL A 72 9.43 3.72 -0.36
C VAL A 72 8.73 3.00 0.78
N VAL A 73 8.67 1.68 0.68
CA VAL A 73 8.09 0.83 1.71
C VAL A 73 9.24 0.12 2.42
N SER A 74 9.40 0.40 3.72
CA SER A 74 10.34 -0.35 4.55
C SER A 74 9.59 -1.44 5.31
N LEU A 75 9.97 -2.70 5.07
CA LEU A 75 9.40 -3.84 5.77
C LEU A 75 9.98 -4.03 7.18
N VAL A 76 11.11 -3.37 7.48
CA VAL A 76 11.86 -3.54 8.74
C VAL A 76 11.73 -2.31 9.63
N ASN A 77 11.81 -1.11 9.07
CA ASN A 77 11.83 0.11 9.88
C ASN A 77 10.54 0.29 10.67
N GLY A 78 10.68 0.68 11.95
CA GLY A 78 9.57 0.91 12.86
C GLY A 78 9.00 -0.36 13.49
N ARG A 79 9.53 -1.55 13.18
CA ARG A 79 9.18 -2.79 13.87
C ARG A 79 10.02 -2.98 15.14
N PRO A 80 9.49 -3.60 16.21
CA PRO A 80 10.18 -3.75 17.49
C PRO A 80 11.59 -4.34 17.39
N ASN A 81 11.78 -5.39 16.58
CA ASN A 81 13.06 -6.08 16.47
C ASN A 81 13.93 -5.58 15.29
N ALA A 82 13.63 -4.42 14.73
CA ALA A 82 14.41 -3.84 13.62
C ALA A 82 15.90 -3.69 13.94
N HIS A 83 16.24 -3.33 15.19
CA HIS A 83 17.62 -3.18 15.65
C HIS A 83 18.34 -4.51 15.85
N ASN A 84 17.60 -5.61 16.02
CA ASN A 84 18.15 -6.93 16.31
C ASN A 84 17.73 -7.98 15.27
N PHE A 85 17.70 -7.58 13.99
CA PHE A 85 17.22 -8.40 12.88
C PHE A 85 17.83 -9.80 12.83
N SER A 86 19.14 -9.92 13.11
CA SER A 86 19.87 -11.19 13.07
C SER A 86 19.35 -12.25 14.05
N TYR A 87 18.68 -11.83 15.12
CA TYR A 87 18.12 -12.73 16.15
C TYR A 87 16.59 -12.75 16.15
N ALA A 88 15.96 -12.08 15.18
CA ALA A 88 14.52 -11.95 15.07
C ALA A 88 13.97 -12.86 13.97
N ASP A 89 13.77 -14.13 14.28
CA ASP A 89 13.30 -15.15 13.34
C ASP A 89 11.97 -14.74 12.68
N ASP A 90 11.04 -14.21 13.47
CA ASP A 90 9.73 -13.71 12.98
C ASP A 90 9.88 -12.61 11.93
N LEU A 91 10.85 -11.70 12.11
CA LEU A 91 11.08 -10.58 11.21
C LEU A 91 11.83 -11.03 9.94
N GLN A 92 12.72 -12.01 10.06
CA GLN A 92 13.36 -12.66 8.91
C GLN A 92 12.34 -13.40 8.06
N GLU A 93 11.45 -14.18 8.68
CA GLU A 93 10.39 -14.88 7.96
C GLU A 93 9.35 -13.91 7.37
N TRP A 94 9.06 -12.82 8.07
CA TRP A 94 8.19 -11.77 7.58
C TRP A 94 8.73 -11.10 6.30
N THR A 95 10.03 -10.83 6.26
CA THR A 95 10.68 -10.20 5.10
C THR A 95 10.96 -11.16 3.94
N ARG A 96 10.83 -12.48 4.16
CA ARG A 96 10.97 -13.49 3.10
C ARG A 96 9.86 -13.38 2.06
N ALA A 97 10.21 -13.42 0.79
CA ALA A 97 9.28 -13.56 -0.32
C ALA A 97 9.93 -14.25 -1.51
N THR A 98 9.17 -15.07 -2.23
CA THR A 98 9.52 -15.56 -3.57
C THR A 98 9.03 -14.60 -4.64
N ASP A 99 7.82 -14.04 -4.45
CA ASP A 99 7.16 -13.16 -5.41
C ASP A 99 6.51 -11.98 -4.69
N ILE A 100 6.45 -10.84 -5.37
CA ILE A 100 5.88 -9.60 -4.86
C ILE A 100 4.82 -9.12 -5.85
N GLN A 101 3.64 -8.77 -5.34
CA GLN A 101 2.52 -8.26 -6.13
C GLN A 101 2.06 -6.92 -5.60
N LEU A 102 1.84 -5.99 -6.53
CA LEU A 102 1.19 -4.71 -6.27
C LEU A 102 -0.24 -4.78 -6.77
N ARG A 103 -1.21 -4.80 -5.85
CA ARG A 103 -2.62 -4.87 -6.18
C ARG A 103 -3.28 -3.49 -6.07
N LEU A 104 -3.53 -2.87 -7.22
CA LEU A 104 -4.15 -1.55 -7.33
C LEU A 104 -5.68 -1.68 -7.30
N LEU A 105 -6.33 -1.18 -6.25
CA LEU A 105 -7.79 -1.31 -6.07
C LEU A 105 -8.54 -0.06 -6.55
N ARG A 106 -8.00 1.12 -6.27
CA ARG A 106 -8.65 2.39 -6.61
C ARG A 106 -7.64 3.43 -7.07
N THR A 107 -7.89 4.03 -8.23
CA THR A 107 -7.12 5.18 -8.74
C THR A 107 -7.47 6.44 -7.96
N LYS A 108 -6.50 7.33 -7.73
CA LYS A 108 -6.76 8.65 -7.17
C LYS A 108 -7.15 9.63 -8.28
N THR A 109 -8.26 10.33 -8.12
CA THR A 109 -8.74 11.35 -9.06
C THR A 109 -8.98 12.66 -8.34
N LEU A 110 -8.60 13.79 -8.95
CA LEU A 110 -8.90 15.14 -8.42
C LEU A 110 -10.42 15.37 -8.36
N HIS A 111 -10.91 16.21 -7.43
CA HIS A 111 -12.35 16.49 -7.26
C HIS A 111 -13.07 16.93 -8.54
N ALA A 112 -12.43 17.76 -9.38
CA ALA A 112 -12.99 18.14 -10.68
C ALA A 112 -13.14 16.95 -11.64
N HIS A 113 -12.20 16.01 -11.61
CA HIS A 113 -12.25 14.78 -12.41
C HIS A 113 -13.12 13.68 -11.78
N LEU A 114 -13.41 13.73 -10.48
CA LEU A 114 -14.36 12.82 -9.83
C LEU A 114 -15.77 13.01 -10.38
N MET A 115 -16.23 14.27 -10.50
CA MET A 115 -17.54 14.60 -11.07
C MET A 115 -17.67 14.09 -12.52
N ALA A 116 -16.61 14.24 -13.31
CA ALA A 116 -16.55 13.76 -14.69
C ALA A 116 -16.42 12.22 -14.78
N LYS A 117 -15.67 11.57 -13.87
CA LYS A 117 -15.56 10.10 -13.79
C LYS A 117 -16.85 9.43 -13.34
N VAL A 118 -17.57 10.02 -12.37
CA VAL A 118 -18.90 9.55 -11.95
C VAL A 118 -19.91 9.66 -13.09
N ARG A 119 -19.72 10.63 -13.99
CA ARG A 119 -20.49 10.78 -15.23
C ARG A 119 -19.99 9.93 -16.40
N GLU A 120 -18.99 9.07 -16.20
CA GLU A 120 -18.33 8.27 -17.25
C GLU A 120 -17.90 9.10 -18.48
N ASP A 121 -17.44 10.33 -18.25
CA ASP A 121 -17.02 11.21 -19.34
C ASP A 121 -15.75 10.64 -20.03
N PRO A 122 -15.81 10.30 -21.33
CA PRO A 122 -14.71 9.67 -22.06
C PRO A 122 -13.48 10.59 -22.19
N THR A 123 -13.60 11.88 -21.89
CA THR A 123 -12.45 12.79 -21.83
C THR A 123 -11.54 12.54 -20.62
N VAL A 124 -12.03 11.86 -19.58
CA VAL A 124 -11.27 11.53 -18.36
C VAL A 124 -10.74 10.09 -18.37
N THR A 125 -11.42 9.17 -19.04
CA THR A 125 -11.00 7.77 -19.23
C THR A 125 -10.48 7.56 -20.65
N ARG A 126 -9.20 7.86 -20.89
CA ARG A 126 -8.58 7.52 -22.18
C ARG A 126 -8.26 6.02 -22.22
N ARG A 127 -8.94 5.27 -23.08
CA ARG A 127 -8.69 3.84 -23.33
C ARG A 127 -7.43 3.64 -24.17
#